data_AF-A0A135I2T5-F1
#
_entry.id   AF-A0A135I2T5-F1
#
_cell.length_a   1.000
_cell.length_b   1.000
_cell.length_c   1.000
_cell.angle_alpha   90.00
_cell.angle_beta   90.00
_cell.angle_gamma   90.00
#
_symmetry.space_group_name_H-M   'P 1'
#
loop_
_entity.id
_entity.type
_entity.pdbx_description
1 polymer ?
#
loop_
_entity_poly.entity_id
_entity_poly.type
_entity_poly.pdbx_seq_one_letter_code
_entity_poly.pdbx_strand_id
1 'polypeptide(L)'
;MANSTATDTTTSVTDPVALLREFFERPEMESRLTVIAKERITGWENWLQVELSCFLHQRVPSDKGQWWREYAIHWANKPRASNFAKPDFWLWSGTKGDYHLIELKQSKRADEKALEGVQGDIKKLSSLSKKFYVKGRKNEECYTCASKVFVLVSQWEPCEQKKLNGAKFTAKGAIGKSGWHWVLYLAN
;
A
#
# COMPACT_ATOMS: atom_id res chain seq x y z
N MET A 1 12.06 -4.40 -40.25
CA MET A 1 12.36 -5.32 -39.13
C MET A 1 12.07 -4.59 -37.84
N ALA A 2 11.01 -4.98 -37.14
CA ALA A 2 10.57 -4.34 -35.91
C ALA A 2 11.35 -4.95 -34.73
N ASN A 3 12.18 -4.16 -34.08
CA ASN A 3 12.75 -4.54 -32.78
C ASN A 3 11.68 -4.30 -31.71
N SER A 4 10.93 -5.36 -31.40
CA SER A 4 10.17 -5.46 -30.17
C SER A 4 11.16 -5.62 -29.02
N THR A 5 11.43 -4.53 -28.32
CA THR A 5 12.05 -4.58 -26.99
C THR A 5 11.01 -5.13 -26.04
N ALA A 6 11.12 -6.42 -25.72
CA ALA A 6 10.46 -7.01 -24.57
C ALA A 6 10.95 -6.25 -23.33
N THR A 7 10.13 -5.32 -22.84
CA THR A 7 10.31 -4.74 -21.51
C THR A 7 10.24 -5.88 -20.51
N ASP A 8 11.30 -6.04 -19.73
CA ASP A 8 11.47 -7.07 -18.71
C ASP A 8 10.32 -6.99 -17.68
N THR A 9 9.24 -7.70 -17.95
CA THR A 9 8.00 -7.74 -17.14
C THR A 9 8.21 -8.30 -15.73
N THR A 10 9.39 -8.84 -15.44
CA THR A 10 9.68 -9.58 -14.21
C THR A 10 9.94 -8.67 -13.02
N THR A 11 10.57 -7.51 -13.22
CA THR A 11 10.89 -6.54 -12.15
C THR A 11 9.67 -5.75 -11.68
N SER A 12 8.60 -5.72 -12.47
CA SER A 12 7.41 -4.90 -12.23
C SER A 12 6.45 -5.49 -11.18
N VAL A 13 6.33 -6.82 -11.07
CA VAL A 13 5.25 -7.45 -10.28
C VAL A 13 5.56 -7.63 -8.79
N THR A 14 6.81 -7.37 -8.38
CA THR A 14 7.26 -7.46 -6.98
C THR A 14 7.65 -6.11 -6.39
N ASP A 15 7.78 -5.06 -7.22
CA ASP A 15 8.03 -3.70 -6.75
C ASP A 15 6.71 -3.03 -6.34
N PRO A 16 6.44 -2.85 -5.04
CA PRO A 16 5.21 -2.23 -4.59
C PRO A 16 5.06 -0.79 -5.08
N VAL A 17 6.16 -0.06 -5.28
CA VAL A 17 6.12 1.35 -5.71
C VAL A 17 5.70 1.43 -7.18
N ALA A 18 6.27 0.57 -8.03
CA ALA A 18 5.90 0.49 -9.44
C ALA A 18 4.43 0.05 -9.61
N LEU A 19 4.00 -0.99 -8.88
CA LEU A 19 2.61 -1.47 -8.93
C LEU A 19 1.60 -0.42 -8.45
N LEU A 20 1.88 0.27 -7.34
CA LEU A 20 0.97 1.31 -6.83
C LEU A 20 0.92 2.51 -7.79
N ARG A 21 2.05 2.89 -8.39
CA ARG A 21 2.07 3.93 -9.43
C ARG A 21 1.17 3.53 -10.60
N GLU A 22 1.37 2.34 -11.15
CA GLU A 22 0.58 1.85 -12.27
C GLU A 22 -0.91 1.77 -11.91
N PHE A 23 -1.23 1.30 -10.70
CA PHE A 23 -2.60 1.27 -10.19
C PHE A 23 -3.26 2.64 -10.22
N PHE A 24 -2.58 3.68 -9.73
CA PHE A 24 -3.11 5.05 -9.69
C PHE A 24 -3.13 5.75 -11.06
N GLU A 25 -2.32 5.31 -12.02
CA GLU A 25 -2.28 5.85 -13.39
C GLU A 25 -3.42 5.33 -14.29
N ARG A 26 -4.22 4.37 -13.81
CA ARG A 26 -5.34 3.81 -14.57
C ARG A 26 -6.44 4.86 -14.87
N PRO A 27 -6.94 4.96 -16.11
CA PRO A 27 -8.01 5.90 -16.46
C PRO A 27 -9.30 5.73 -15.64
N GLU A 28 -9.61 4.50 -15.20
CA GLU A 28 -10.79 4.27 -14.35
C GLU A 28 -10.65 4.92 -12.98
N MET A 29 -9.42 5.10 -12.46
CA MET A 29 -9.20 5.76 -11.18
C MET A 29 -9.54 7.25 -11.26
N GLU A 30 -9.14 7.93 -12.33
CA GLU A 30 -9.48 9.34 -12.56
C GLU A 30 -11.00 9.53 -12.62
N SER A 31 -11.69 8.76 -13.44
CA SER A 31 -13.14 8.92 -13.61
C SER A 31 -13.91 8.64 -12.32
N ARG A 32 -13.55 7.58 -11.58
CA ARG A 32 -14.23 7.22 -10.33
C ARG A 32 -13.92 8.21 -9.19
N LEU A 33 -12.67 8.66 -9.04
CA LEU A 33 -12.32 9.64 -8.02
C LEU A 33 -12.89 11.03 -8.31
N THR A 34 -13.13 11.37 -9.59
CA THR A 34 -13.88 12.57 -9.98
C THR A 34 -15.32 12.49 -9.47
N VAL A 35 -15.98 11.34 -9.62
CA VAL A 35 -17.35 11.13 -9.09
C VAL A 35 -17.35 11.19 -7.56
N ILE A 36 -16.41 10.51 -6.89
CA ILE A 36 -16.26 10.55 -5.44
C ILE A 36 -16.11 12.00 -4.93
N ALA A 37 -15.31 12.81 -5.63
CA ALA A 37 -15.14 14.21 -5.29
C ALA A 37 -16.43 15.01 -5.47
N LYS A 38 -17.04 14.90 -6.65
CA LYS A 38 -18.25 15.64 -7.04
C LYS A 38 -19.42 15.35 -6.10
N GLU A 39 -19.65 14.07 -5.82
CA GLU A 39 -20.77 13.59 -5.01
C GLU A 39 -20.42 13.53 -3.51
N ARG A 40 -19.22 13.97 -3.12
CA ARG A 40 -18.72 14.06 -1.73
C ARG A 40 -18.74 12.72 -0.96
N ILE A 41 -18.63 11.60 -1.68
CA ILE A 41 -18.67 10.23 -1.12
C ILE A 41 -17.60 10.07 -0.03
N THR A 42 -17.97 9.48 1.11
CA THR A 42 -17.07 9.19 2.24
C THR A 42 -16.93 7.68 2.44
N GLY A 43 -15.94 7.24 3.22
CA GLY A 43 -15.73 5.82 3.52
C GLY A 43 -15.30 4.96 2.33
N TRP A 44 -14.91 5.58 1.21
CA TRP A 44 -14.52 4.89 -0.02
C TRP A 44 -13.14 4.20 0.06
N GLU A 45 -12.43 4.28 1.19
CA GLU A 45 -11.16 3.57 1.42
C GLU A 45 -11.31 2.06 1.16
N ASN A 46 -12.40 1.45 1.61
CA ASN A 46 -12.69 0.04 1.33
C ASN A 46 -12.89 -0.22 -0.18
N TRP A 47 -13.53 0.70 -0.90
CA TRP A 47 -13.64 0.59 -2.36
C TRP A 47 -12.26 0.66 -3.03
N LEU A 48 -11.39 1.58 -2.60
CA LEU A 48 -10.02 1.67 -3.11
C LEU A 48 -9.23 0.37 -2.88
N GLN A 49 -9.38 -0.24 -1.70
CA GLN A 49 -8.79 -1.55 -1.42
C GLN A 49 -9.35 -2.65 -2.33
N VAL A 50 -10.66 -2.66 -2.60
CA VAL A 50 -11.26 -3.63 -3.54
C VAL A 50 -10.71 -3.41 -4.95
N GLU A 51 -10.56 -2.18 -5.42
CA GLU A 51 -9.96 -1.88 -6.72
C GLU A 51 -8.49 -2.32 -6.81
N LEU A 52 -7.72 -2.10 -5.75
CA LEU A 52 -6.34 -2.58 -5.68
C LEU A 52 -6.28 -4.11 -5.70
N SER A 53 -7.24 -4.78 -5.04
CA SER A 53 -7.35 -6.25 -5.08
C SER A 53 -7.60 -6.75 -6.50
N CYS A 54 -8.53 -6.13 -7.23
CA CYS A 54 -8.81 -6.45 -8.63
C CYS A 54 -7.57 -6.23 -9.52
N PHE A 55 -6.85 -5.12 -9.30
CA PHE A 55 -5.62 -4.82 -10.01
C PHE A 55 -4.52 -5.86 -9.74
N LEU A 56 -4.27 -6.19 -8.47
CA LEU A 56 -3.26 -7.18 -8.08
C LEU A 56 -3.61 -8.57 -8.60
N HIS A 57 -4.89 -8.95 -8.65
CA HIS A 57 -5.33 -10.21 -9.26
C HIS A 57 -4.96 -10.30 -10.76
N GLN A 58 -5.04 -9.19 -11.48
CA GLN A 58 -4.70 -9.14 -12.90
C GLN A 58 -3.19 -9.07 -13.15
N ARG A 59 -2.44 -8.42 -12.24
CA ARG A 59 -1.01 -8.12 -12.43
C ARG A 59 -0.05 -9.06 -11.75
N VAL A 60 -0.45 -9.75 -10.69
CA VAL A 60 0.37 -10.73 -9.96
C VAL A 60 -0.10 -12.13 -10.37
N PRO A 61 0.62 -12.83 -11.27
CA PRO A 61 0.25 -14.17 -11.70
C PRO A 61 0.27 -15.15 -10.52
N SER A 62 -0.67 -16.09 -10.48
CA SER A 62 -0.82 -17.04 -9.37
C SER A 62 0.38 -17.97 -9.19
N ASP A 63 1.16 -18.19 -10.26
CA ASP A 63 2.42 -18.95 -10.27
C ASP A 63 3.64 -18.11 -9.88
N LYS A 64 3.53 -16.78 -9.97
CA LYS A 64 4.62 -15.82 -9.72
C LYS A 64 4.38 -14.89 -8.55
N GLY A 65 3.43 -15.18 -7.65
CA GLY A 65 3.25 -14.36 -6.46
C GLY A 65 1.90 -14.53 -5.80
N GLN A 66 1.88 -14.26 -4.50
CA GLN A 66 0.66 -14.21 -3.72
C GLN A 66 0.52 -12.83 -3.10
N TRP A 67 -0.72 -12.39 -2.94
CA TRP A 67 -1.06 -11.24 -2.14
C TRP A 67 -2.24 -11.59 -1.25
N TRP A 68 -2.34 -10.93 -0.11
CA TRP A 68 -3.46 -11.10 0.80
C TRP A 68 -3.99 -9.76 1.24
N ARG A 69 -5.29 -9.67 1.42
CA ARG A 69 -5.97 -8.50 1.95
C ARG A 69 -6.39 -8.75 3.39
N GLU A 70 -6.12 -7.79 4.26
CA GLU A 70 -6.59 -7.76 5.66
C GLU A 70 -6.30 -9.03 6.48
N TYR A 71 -5.16 -9.70 6.23
CA TYR A 71 -4.74 -10.83 7.05
C TYR A 71 -4.09 -10.33 8.35
N ALA A 72 -4.57 -10.85 9.49
CA ALA A 72 -4.08 -10.45 10.80
C ALA A 72 -2.72 -11.09 11.13
N ILE A 73 -1.77 -10.27 11.58
CA ILE A 73 -0.41 -10.68 11.97
C ILE A 73 -0.10 -10.42 13.45
N HIS A 74 0.83 -11.19 13.99
CA HIS A 74 1.51 -10.88 15.23
C HIS A 74 3.03 -11.09 15.12
N TRP A 75 3.79 -10.46 16.01
CA TRP A 75 5.24 -10.63 16.16
C TRP A 75 5.65 -10.45 17.62
N ALA A 76 6.89 -10.81 17.96
CA ALA A 76 7.37 -10.88 19.34
C ALA A 76 7.36 -9.52 20.06
N ASN A 77 7.87 -8.47 19.40
CA ASN A 77 8.06 -7.14 19.99
C ASN A 77 6.89 -6.17 19.68
N LYS A 78 5.68 -6.69 19.46
CA LYS A 78 4.52 -5.85 19.17
C LYS A 78 4.13 -4.97 20.38
N PRO A 79 3.57 -3.76 20.17
CA PRO A 79 3.09 -2.92 21.27
C PRO A 79 2.05 -3.66 22.12
N ARG A 80 2.16 -3.59 23.46
CA ARG A 80 1.26 -4.33 24.39
C ARG A 80 -0.23 -4.06 24.18
N ALA A 81 -0.59 -2.86 23.70
CA ALA A 81 -1.97 -2.48 23.43
C ALA A 81 -2.58 -3.19 22.20
N SER A 82 -1.78 -3.88 21.38
CA SER A 82 -2.22 -4.55 20.17
C SER A 82 -1.90 -6.04 20.23
N ASN A 83 -2.95 -6.88 20.29
CA ASN A 83 -2.78 -8.34 20.22
C ASN A 83 -2.37 -8.82 18.80
N PHE A 84 -2.61 -8.00 17.78
CA PHE A 84 -2.30 -8.26 16.38
C PHE A 84 -2.44 -6.97 15.57
N ALA A 85 -1.71 -6.85 14.47
CA ALA A 85 -1.98 -5.85 13.43
C ALA A 85 -2.72 -6.51 12.26
N LYS A 86 -3.43 -5.71 11.46
CA LYS A 86 -4.09 -6.18 10.26
C LYS A 86 -3.75 -5.20 9.13
N PRO A 87 -2.61 -5.37 8.45
CA PRO A 87 -2.27 -4.55 7.28
C PRO A 87 -3.35 -4.69 6.21
N ASP A 88 -3.55 -3.63 5.42
CA ASP A 88 -4.53 -3.66 4.34
C ASP A 88 -4.13 -4.71 3.30
N PHE A 89 -2.84 -4.76 2.93
CA PHE A 89 -2.30 -5.77 2.02
C PHE A 89 -0.96 -6.33 2.46
N TRP A 90 -0.72 -7.58 2.06
CA TRP A 90 0.59 -8.19 1.96
C TRP A 90 0.85 -8.46 0.48
N LEU A 91 1.97 -8.02 -0.05
CA LEU A 91 2.38 -8.22 -1.44
C LEU A 91 3.70 -9.01 -1.47
N TRP A 92 3.76 -10.09 -2.22
CA TRP A 92 4.96 -10.91 -2.32
C TRP A 92 6.18 -10.13 -2.86
N SER A 93 7.34 -10.31 -2.23
CA SER A 93 8.57 -9.56 -2.57
C SER A 93 9.40 -10.17 -3.70
N GLY A 94 8.99 -11.34 -4.22
CA GLY A 94 9.85 -12.15 -5.09
C GLY A 94 10.58 -13.29 -4.37
N THR A 95 10.58 -13.27 -3.04
CA THR A 95 11.21 -14.31 -2.21
C THR A 95 10.17 -15.09 -1.44
N LYS A 96 10.25 -16.43 -1.45
CA LYS A 96 9.27 -17.30 -0.76
C LYS A 96 9.17 -16.92 0.72
N GLY A 97 7.94 -16.62 1.16
CA GLY A 97 7.67 -16.28 2.56
C GLY A 97 7.98 -14.82 2.93
N ASP A 98 8.37 -13.99 1.96
CA ASP A 98 8.76 -12.59 2.18
C ASP A 98 7.80 -11.61 1.49
N TYR A 99 7.39 -10.58 2.22
CA TYR A 99 6.26 -9.72 1.85
C TYR A 99 6.49 -8.25 2.15
N HIS A 100 6.00 -7.39 1.26
CA HIS A 100 5.75 -5.98 1.52
C HIS A 100 4.40 -5.84 2.21
N LEU A 101 4.34 -5.10 3.32
CA LEU A 101 3.08 -4.77 3.99
C LEU A 101 2.60 -3.39 3.54
N ILE A 102 1.36 -3.26 3.11
CA ILE A 102 0.81 -2.01 2.58
C ILE A 102 -0.33 -1.53 3.48
N GLU A 103 -0.32 -0.25 3.83
CA GLU A 103 -1.39 0.47 4.54
C GLU A 103 -1.84 1.64 3.67
N LEU A 104 -3.14 1.76 3.43
CA LEU A 104 -3.76 2.81 2.65
C LEU A 104 -4.51 3.77 3.58
N LYS A 105 -4.39 5.06 3.28
CA LYS A 105 -5.20 6.11 3.88
C LYS A 105 -5.81 6.98 2.81
N GLN A 106 -7.06 7.36 3.02
CA GLN A 106 -7.67 8.46 2.29
C GLN A 106 -7.92 9.67 3.18
N SER A 107 -7.84 10.86 2.57
CA SER A 107 -8.34 12.08 3.19
C SER A 107 -8.84 13.06 2.14
N LYS A 108 -9.88 13.82 2.47
CA LYS A 108 -10.31 14.94 1.62
C LYS A 108 -9.25 16.05 1.55
N ARG A 109 -8.40 16.19 2.57
CA ARG A 109 -7.32 17.19 2.62
C ARG A 109 -6.03 16.50 3.03
N ALA A 110 -4.92 16.88 2.40
CA ALA A 110 -3.60 16.47 2.83
C ALA A 110 -3.11 17.32 4.01
N ASP A 111 -3.94 17.41 5.05
CA ASP A 111 -3.66 18.20 6.25
C ASP A 111 -2.88 17.39 7.29
N GLU A 112 -2.56 18.04 8.41
CA GLU A 112 -1.80 17.42 9.49
C GLU A 112 -2.49 16.17 10.03
N LYS A 113 -3.82 16.16 10.10
CA LYS A 113 -4.60 15.01 10.57
C LYS A 113 -4.48 13.80 9.64
N ALA A 114 -4.47 14.02 8.33
CA ALA A 114 -4.22 12.95 7.37
C ALA A 114 -2.84 12.33 7.57
N LEU A 115 -1.82 13.17 7.75
CA LEU A 115 -0.44 12.74 7.99
C LEU A 115 -0.27 12.07 9.36
N GLU A 116 -0.98 12.52 10.39
CA GLU A 116 -1.05 11.85 11.71
C GLU A 116 -1.62 10.43 11.59
N GLY A 117 -2.63 10.24 10.74
CA GLY A 117 -3.16 8.90 10.42
C GLY A 117 -2.09 7.98 9.85
N VAL A 118 -1.36 8.44 8.83
CA VAL A 118 -0.25 7.70 8.22
C VAL A 118 0.86 7.44 9.25
N GLN A 119 1.23 8.45 10.05
CA GLN A 119 2.22 8.33 11.11
C GLN A 119 1.80 7.32 12.19
N GLY A 120 0.50 7.20 12.46
CA GLY A 120 -0.08 6.22 13.35
C GLY A 120 0.17 4.79 12.88
N ASP A 121 -0.05 4.52 11.58
CA ASP A 121 0.24 3.20 11.00
C ASP A 121 1.73 2.90 10.93
N ILE A 122 2.56 3.91 10.64
CA ILE A 122 4.02 3.77 10.74
C ILE A 122 4.42 3.35 12.15
N LYS A 123 3.89 4.01 13.20
CA LYS A 123 4.16 3.64 14.60
C LYS A 123 3.65 2.23 14.91
N LYS A 124 2.47 1.86 14.42
CA LYS A 124 1.85 0.53 14.61
C LYS A 124 2.76 -0.59 14.11
N LEU A 125 3.37 -0.41 12.95
CA LEU A 125 4.25 -1.40 12.33
C LEU A 125 5.75 -1.18 12.63
N SER A 126 6.12 -0.09 13.31
CA SER A 126 7.53 0.28 13.54
C SER A 126 8.37 -0.78 14.27
N SER A 127 7.76 -1.54 15.21
CA SER A 127 8.49 -2.57 15.96
C SER A 127 8.57 -3.91 15.24
N LEU A 128 7.92 -4.05 14.08
CA LEU A 128 8.09 -5.22 13.21
C LEU A 128 9.40 -5.07 12.44
N SER A 129 10.46 -5.70 12.92
CA SER A 129 11.79 -5.59 12.32
C SER A 129 12.05 -6.56 11.17
N LYS A 130 11.46 -7.77 11.22
CA LYS A 130 11.67 -8.77 10.17
C LYS A 130 10.58 -9.83 10.13
N LYS A 131 10.38 -10.59 11.22
CA LYS A 131 9.49 -11.77 11.22
C LYS A 131 8.10 -11.44 11.77
N PHE A 132 7.09 -11.99 11.12
CA PHE A 132 5.71 -11.99 11.60
C PHE A 132 5.03 -13.35 11.36
N TYR A 133 3.88 -13.54 12.00
CA TYR A 133 3.12 -14.78 12.00
C TYR A 133 1.64 -14.47 11.79
N VAL A 134 0.91 -15.38 11.14
CA VAL A 134 -0.55 -15.26 10.95
C VAL A 134 -1.26 -15.52 12.28
N LYS A 135 -2.13 -14.59 12.70
CA LYS A 135 -2.96 -14.77 13.89
C LYS A 135 -3.89 -15.97 13.74
N GLY A 136 -3.91 -16.84 14.74
CA GLY A 136 -4.86 -17.97 14.82
C GLY A 136 -4.40 -19.22 14.07
N ARG A 137 -3.28 -19.17 13.35
CA ARG A 137 -2.57 -20.38 12.93
C ARG A 137 -1.53 -20.71 14.00
N LYS A 138 -1.31 -22.00 14.28
CA LYS A 138 -0.18 -22.43 15.14
C LYS A 138 1.11 -21.80 14.59
N ASN A 139 2.08 -21.51 15.45
CA ASN A 139 3.34 -20.77 15.20
C ASN A 139 4.27 -21.34 14.08
N GLU A 140 3.74 -22.12 13.15
CA GLU A 140 4.45 -22.83 12.08
C GLU A 140 4.54 -21.99 10.79
N GLU A 141 3.61 -21.07 10.54
CA GLU A 141 3.68 -20.16 9.38
C GLU A 141 4.38 -18.85 9.73
N CYS A 142 5.70 -18.85 9.61
CA CYS A 142 6.57 -17.69 9.77
C CYS A 142 6.84 -17.02 8.41
N TYR A 143 6.64 -15.70 8.36
CA TYR A 143 6.90 -14.87 7.20
C TYR A 143 7.89 -13.76 7.54
N THR A 144 8.49 -13.14 6.52
CA THR A 144 9.34 -11.95 6.65
C THR A 144 8.73 -10.73 5.98
N CYS A 145 9.01 -9.57 6.56
CA CYS A 145 8.62 -8.27 6.06
C CYS A 145 9.81 -7.66 5.33
N ALA A 146 9.70 -7.57 4.00
CA ALA A 146 10.70 -6.98 3.12
C ALA A 146 10.72 -5.46 3.25
N SER A 147 9.53 -4.86 3.26
CA SER A 147 9.32 -3.43 3.55
C SER A 147 7.87 -3.17 3.95
N LYS A 148 7.61 -1.94 4.39
CA LYS A 148 6.30 -1.43 4.76
C LYS A 148 6.02 -0.20 3.90
N VAL A 149 4.91 -0.20 3.20
CA VAL A 149 4.49 0.85 2.28
C VAL A 149 3.26 1.54 2.84
N PHE A 150 3.32 2.85 2.97
CA PHE A 150 2.21 3.65 3.45
C PHE A 150 1.77 4.60 2.35
N VAL A 151 0.48 4.55 2.03
CA VAL A 151 -0.12 5.30 0.93
C VAL A 151 -1.09 6.32 1.50
N LEU A 152 -0.96 7.58 1.08
CA LEU A 152 -1.97 8.61 1.33
C LEU A 152 -2.57 9.05 0.00
N VAL A 153 -3.90 8.99 -0.12
CA VAL A 153 -4.65 9.51 -1.26
C VAL A 153 -5.49 10.72 -0.83
N SER A 154 -5.29 11.87 -1.48
CA SER A 154 -5.92 13.14 -1.07
C SER A 154 -6.27 14.10 -2.22
N GLN A 155 -7.36 14.87 -2.09
CA GLN A 155 -7.79 15.88 -3.10
C GLN A 155 -6.92 17.13 -3.18
N TRP A 156 -6.02 17.29 -2.23
CA TRP A 156 -5.10 18.41 -2.20
C TRP A 156 -3.73 17.82 -2.35
N GLU A 157 -2.91 18.44 -3.19
CA GLU A 157 -1.51 18.09 -3.24
C GLU A 157 -0.97 18.25 -1.81
N PRO A 158 -0.34 17.22 -1.23
CA PRO A 158 0.25 17.32 0.09
C PRO A 158 1.20 18.51 0.12
N CYS A 159 0.78 19.54 0.86
CA CYS A 159 1.33 20.88 0.74
C CYS A 159 2.83 20.92 1.01
N GLU A 160 3.36 19.96 1.77
CA GLU A 160 4.78 19.84 2.00
C GLU A 160 5.14 18.36 2.12
N GLN A 161 6.32 18.00 1.64
CA GLN A 161 6.95 16.69 1.83
C GLN A 161 7.29 16.51 3.32
N LYS A 162 6.29 16.49 4.20
CA LYS A 162 6.49 16.34 5.64
C LYS A 162 7.15 14.98 5.86
N LYS A 163 8.36 15.05 6.42
CA LYS A 163 9.13 13.88 6.82
C LYS A 163 8.34 13.17 7.92
N LEU A 164 7.89 11.95 7.65
CA LEU A 164 7.28 11.09 8.65
C LEU A 164 8.38 10.32 9.37
N ASN A 165 8.32 10.28 10.70
CA ASN A 165 9.34 9.58 11.48
C ASN A 165 9.21 8.08 11.27
N GLY A 166 10.31 7.43 10.88
CA GLY A 166 10.36 5.99 10.62
C GLY A 166 10.01 5.57 9.20
N ALA A 167 9.72 6.51 8.28
CA ALA A 167 9.49 6.21 6.86
C ALA A 167 10.08 7.30 5.95
N LYS A 168 10.54 6.90 4.76
CA LYS A 168 11.10 7.80 3.74
C LYS A 168 10.04 8.08 2.68
N PHE A 169 9.83 9.36 2.37
CA PHE A 169 9.09 9.74 1.16
C PHE A 169 9.72 9.10 -0.08
N THR A 170 8.91 8.45 -0.90
CA THR A 170 9.40 7.65 -2.04
C THR A 170 8.88 8.15 -3.37
N ALA A 171 7.58 8.41 -3.48
CA ALA A 171 6.98 8.90 -4.71
C ALA A 171 5.66 9.62 -4.44
N LYS A 172 5.24 10.46 -5.38
CA LYS A 172 3.90 11.05 -5.44
C LYS A 172 3.45 11.17 -6.88
N GLY A 173 2.15 11.34 -7.09
CA GLY A 173 1.58 11.63 -8.40
C GLY A 173 0.17 12.18 -8.31
N ALA A 174 -0.27 12.83 -9.38
CA ALA A 174 -1.67 13.17 -9.58
C ALA A 174 -2.42 11.96 -10.16
N ILE A 175 -3.71 11.84 -9.85
CA ILE A 175 -4.60 10.83 -10.41
C ILE A 175 -5.40 11.48 -11.54
N GLY A 176 -4.80 11.50 -12.74
CA GLY A 176 -5.35 12.18 -13.90
C GLY A 176 -5.68 13.64 -13.59
N LYS A 177 -6.86 14.12 -14.04
CA LYS A 177 -7.40 15.45 -13.74
C LYS A 177 -8.45 15.45 -12.63
N SER A 178 -8.53 14.39 -11.84
CA SER A 178 -9.57 14.24 -10.79
C SER A 178 -9.41 15.21 -9.61
N GLY A 179 -8.28 15.92 -9.53
CA GLY A 179 -7.87 16.70 -8.36
C GLY A 179 -7.28 15.86 -7.23
N TRP A 180 -7.32 14.53 -7.31
CA TRP A 180 -6.71 13.65 -6.31
C TRP A 180 -5.23 13.39 -6.61
N HIS A 181 -4.49 13.17 -5.54
CA HIS A 181 -3.07 12.88 -5.53
C HIS A 181 -2.82 11.67 -4.64
N TRP A 182 -1.73 10.96 -4.91
CA TRP A 182 -1.23 9.91 -4.04
C TRP A 182 0.20 10.22 -3.60
N VAL A 183 0.56 9.76 -2.40
CA VAL A 183 1.92 9.80 -1.85
C VAL A 183 2.27 8.44 -1.27
N LEU A 184 3.50 8.01 -1.51
CA LEU A 184 4.07 6.78 -0.97
C LEU A 184 5.22 7.09 -0.01
N TYR A 185 5.16 6.45 1.16
CA TYR A 185 6.23 6.39 2.13
C TYR A 185 6.68 4.94 2.30
N LEU A 186 7.99 4.72 2.38
CA LEU A 186 8.59 3.41 2.54
C LEU A 186 9.33 3.34 3.88
N ALA A 187 9.08 2.31 4.66
CA ALA A 187 9.86 1.96 5.85
C ALA A 187 10.43 0.55 5.68
N ASN A 188 11.66 0.35 6.15
CA ASN A 188 12.28 -0.98 6.22
C ASN A 188 12.02 -1.57 7.60
#